data_AF-W5TND6-F1
#
_entry.id   AF-W5TND6-F1
#
_cell.length_a   1.000
_cell.length_b   1.000
_cell.length_c   1.000
_cell.angle_alpha   90.00
_cell.angle_beta   90.00
_cell.angle_gamma   90.00
#
_symmetry.space_group_name_H-M   'P 1'
#
loop_
_entity.id
_entity.type
_entity.pdbx_description
1 polymer ?
#
loop_
_entity_poly.entity_id
_entity_poly.type
_entity_poly.pdbx_seq_one_letter_code
_entity_poly.pdbx_strand_id
1 'polypeptide(L)'
;MAKMADHGHGTALVFARTETRWFIDAVWERATAVLFLHHRLRFCLPDGSPAPGNAGAPSCLVAYGTTDAIALATPDLAGTWIPLKTSQRAAARDLEWTVNNQ
;
A
#
# COMPACT_ATOMS: atom_id res chain seq x y z
N MET A 1 -4.61 3.81 -7.33
CA MET A 1 -3.37 3.06 -7.01
C MET A 1 -2.36 3.08 -8.14
N ALA A 2 -2.73 2.75 -9.40
CA ALA A 2 -1.78 2.68 -10.53
C ALA A 2 -0.79 3.87 -10.61
N LYS A 3 -1.29 5.11 -10.62
CA LYS A 3 -0.42 6.31 -10.67
C LYS A 3 0.60 6.38 -9.50
N MET A 4 0.19 6.09 -8.26
CA MET A 4 1.07 6.14 -7.09
C MET A 4 2.12 5.03 -7.13
N ALA A 5 1.70 3.84 -7.56
CA ALA A 5 2.61 2.71 -7.77
C ALA A 5 3.63 3.00 -8.87
N ASP A 6 3.21 3.66 -9.95
CA ASP A 6 4.09 4.00 -11.08
C ASP A 6 5.10 5.10 -10.72
N HIS A 7 4.78 6.01 -9.80
CA HIS A 7 5.71 7.02 -9.28
C HIS A 7 6.65 6.50 -8.19
N GLY A 8 6.39 5.32 -7.61
CA GLY A 8 7.21 4.73 -6.55
C GLY A 8 7.30 5.60 -5.29
N HIS A 9 6.27 6.42 -5.02
CA HIS A 9 6.20 7.30 -3.86
C HIS A 9 4.75 7.43 -3.37
N GLY A 10 4.57 7.28 -2.06
CA GLY A 10 3.33 7.58 -1.34
C GLY A 10 2.84 6.40 -0.50
N THR A 11 1.96 6.73 0.45
CA THR A 11 1.27 5.76 1.29
C THR A 11 -0.23 5.77 1.01
N ALA A 12 -0.81 4.60 0.78
CA ALA A 12 -2.25 4.44 0.54
C ALA A 12 -2.91 3.66 1.69
N LEU A 13 -4.07 4.14 2.14
CA LEU A 13 -4.95 3.39 3.02
C LEU A 13 -5.97 2.61 2.19
N VAL A 14 -6.00 1.29 2.36
CA VAL A 14 -6.94 0.42 1.63
C VAL A 14 -7.51 -0.69 2.52
N PHE A 15 -8.59 -1.33 2.04
CA PHE A 15 -9.03 -2.59 2.61
C PHE A 15 -8.11 -3.73 2.18
N ALA A 16 -7.81 -4.62 3.13
CA ALA A 16 -6.94 -5.78 2.97
C ALA A 16 -7.65 -6.93 2.21
N ARG A 17 -8.02 -6.67 0.96
CA ARG A 17 -8.65 -7.62 0.03
C ARG A 17 -7.59 -8.40 -0.73
N THR A 18 -6.78 -9.16 0.01
CA THR A 18 -5.50 -9.75 -0.45
C THR A 18 -5.62 -10.69 -1.65
N GLU A 19 -6.82 -11.20 -1.91
CA GLU A 19 -7.17 -12.13 -2.98
C GLU A 19 -7.65 -11.43 -4.27
N THR A 20 -8.02 -10.16 -4.19
CA THR A 20 -8.62 -9.47 -5.34
C THR A 20 -7.58 -9.06 -6.35
N ARG A 21 -7.96 -9.05 -7.63
CA ARG A 21 -7.07 -8.71 -8.75
C ARG A 21 -6.34 -7.38 -8.54
N TRP A 22 -7.05 -6.34 -8.12
CA TRP A 22 -6.43 -5.03 -7.92
C TRP A 22 -5.39 -5.04 -6.79
N PHE A 23 -5.61 -5.83 -5.74
CA PHE A 23 -4.67 -5.95 -4.62
C PHE A 23 -3.43 -6.71 -5.06
N ILE A 24 -3.60 -7.78 -5.85
CA ILE A 24 -2.49 -8.50 -6.47
C ILE A 24 -1.69 -7.55 -7.36
N ASP A 25 -2.34 -6.93 -8.34
CA ASP A 25 -1.69 -6.12 -9.37
C ASP A 25 -1.03 -4.84 -8.82
N ALA A 26 -1.59 -4.25 -7.77
CA ALA A 26 -1.13 -2.95 -7.25
C ALA A 26 -0.42 -3.01 -5.90
N VAL A 27 -0.63 -4.03 -5.07
CA VAL A 27 0.01 -4.16 -3.76
C VAL A 27 1.06 -5.24 -3.81
N TRP A 28 0.68 -6.49 -4.07
CA TRP A 28 1.65 -7.60 -4.09
C TRP A 28 2.70 -7.47 -5.19
N GLU A 29 2.30 -7.00 -6.37
CA GLU A 29 3.23 -6.84 -7.49
C GLU A 29 3.97 -5.49 -7.53
N ARG A 30 3.65 -4.49 -6.69
CA ARG A 30 4.23 -3.14 -6.87
C ARG A 30 4.57 -2.37 -5.60
N ALA A 31 3.98 -2.70 -4.46
CA ALA A 31 4.28 -1.98 -3.23
C ALA A 31 5.63 -2.40 -2.64
N THR A 32 6.24 -1.51 -1.87
CA THR A 32 7.50 -1.76 -1.16
C THR A 32 7.25 -2.38 0.21
N ALA A 33 6.19 -1.99 0.89
CA ALA A 33 5.81 -2.56 2.17
C ALA A 33 4.31 -2.41 2.45
N VAL A 34 3.79 -3.22 3.36
CA VAL A 34 2.41 -3.16 3.85
C VAL A 34 2.41 -3.22 5.38
N LEU A 35 1.65 -2.34 6.02
CA LEU A 35 1.34 -2.39 7.45
C LEU A 35 -0.12 -2.84 7.63
N PHE A 36 -0.32 -4.07 8.08
CA PHE A 36 -1.65 -4.58 8.44
C PHE A 36 -2.02 -4.10 9.84
N LEU A 37 -3.12 -3.35 9.97
CA LEU A 37 -3.53 -2.77 11.24
C LEU A 37 -4.18 -3.83 12.13
N HIS A 38 -3.83 -3.87 13.42
CA HIS A 38 -4.41 -4.84 14.37
C HIS A 38 -5.85 -4.52 14.77
N HIS A 39 -6.32 -3.30 14.49
CA HIS A 39 -7.66 -2.83 14.82
C HIS A 39 -8.44 -2.41 13.57
N ARG A 40 -9.77 -2.42 13.66
CA ARG A 40 -10.64 -1.87 12.63
C ARG A 40 -10.66 -0.35 12.71
N LEU A 41 -10.46 0.31 11.58
CA LEU A 41 -10.58 1.77 11.48
C LEU A 41 -12.01 2.22 11.78
N ARG A 42 -12.14 3.43 12.30
CA ARG A 42 -13.41 4.14 12.40
C ARG A 42 -13.32 5.38 11.54
N PHE A 43 -14.15 5.45 10.50
CA PHE A 43 -14.16 6.62 9.62
C PHE A 43 -14.88 7.78 10.28
N CYS A 44 -14.48 9.00 9.93
CA CYS A 44 -15.17 10.20 10.37
C CYS A 44 -16.33 10.54 9.41
N LEU A 45 -17.40 11.10 9.96
CA LEU A 45 -18.48 11.75 9.22
C LEU A 45 -17.98 13.09 8.66
N PRO A 46 -18.72 13.74 7.74
CA PRO A 46 -18.30 15.03 7.16
C PRO A 46 -18.06 16.14 8.17
N ASP A 47 -18.68 16.07 9.35
CA ASP A 47 -18.49 16.99 10.48
C ASP A 47 -17.27 16.64 11.37
N GLY A 48 -16.51 15.61 11.01
CA GLY A 48 -15.34 15.12 11.74
C GLY A 48 -15.66 14.16 12.89
N SER A 49 -16.93 13.96 13.24
CA SER A 49 -17.32 13.03 14.30
C SER A 49 -17.12 11.57 13.89
N PRO A 50 -16.81 10.65 14.81
CA PRO A 50 -16.63 9.25 14.49
C PRO A 50 -17.95 8.60 14.03
N ALA A 51 -17.93 7.89 12.90
CA ALA A 51 -19.08 7.10 12.45
C ALA A 51 -19.47 6.06 13.51
N PRO A 52 -20.77 5.70 13.64
CA PRO A 52 -21.25 4.78 14.70
C PRO A 52 -20.62 3.38 14.63
N GLY A 53 -20.31 2.90 13.43
CA GLY A 53 -19.64 1.63 13.18
C GLY A 53 -18.16 1.79 12.84
N ASN A 54 -17.41 0.68 12.94
CA ASN A 54 -16.07 0.59 12.38
C ASN A 54 -16.13 0.18 10.89
N ALA A 55 -14.97 0.14 10.24
CA ALA A 55 -14.83 -0.32 8.87
C ALA A 55 -15.33 -1.76 8.73
N GLY A 56 -16.21 -2.00 7.74
CA GLY A 56 -16.78 -3.33 7.45
C GLY A 56 -15.77 -4.37 6.96
N ALA A 57 -14.49 -4.02 6.82
CA ALA A 57 -13.42 -4.89 6.38
C ALA A 57 -12.08 -4.56 7.07
N PRO A 58 -11.11 -5.49 7.11
CA PRO A 58 -9.76 -5.19 7.57
C PRO A 58 -9.09 -4.14 6.68
N SER A 59 -8.20 -3.34 7.27
CA SER A 59 -7.49 -2.25 6.57
C SER A 59 -5.98 -2.40 6.72
N CYS A 60 -5.24 -1.94 5.71
CA CYS A 60 -3.80 -1.84 5.75
C CYS A 60 -3.33 -0.52 5.13
N LEU A 61 -2.14 -0.08 5.54
CA LEU A 61 -1.40 0.97 4.85
C LEU A 61 -0.40 0.31 3.89
N VAL A 62 -0.30 0.84 2.68
CA VAL A 62 0.54 0.32 1.61
C VAL A 62 1.51 1.43 1.20
N ALA A 63 2.80 1.19 1.36
CA ALA A 63 3.85 2.11 0.93
C ALA A 63 4.39 1.75 -0.45
N TYR A 64 4.55 2.77 -1.28
CA TYR A 64 5.25 2.72 -2.55
C TYR A 64 6.54 3.51 -2.39
N GLY A 65 7.68 2.85 -2.57
CA GLY A 65 9.00 3.45 -2.38
C GLY A 65 9.59 3.23 -0.98
N THR A 66 10.92 3.33 -0.92
CA THR A 66 11.70 3.09 0.30
C THR A 66 11.40 4.11 1.39
N THR A 67 11.24 5.39 1.02
CA THR A 67 10.97 6.48 1.97
C THR A 67 9.68 6.23 2.75
N ASP A 68 8.58 5.93 2.05
CA ASP A 68 7.29 5.61 2.67
C ASP A 68 7.33 4.30 3.47
N ALA A 69 8.05 3.30 2.96
CA ALA A 69 8.17 2.01 3.65
C ALA A 69 8.85 2.15 5.02
N ILE A 70 9.90 2.98 5.10
CA ILE A 70 10.58 3.32 6.36
C ILE A 70 9.64 4.10 7.28
N ALA A 71 8.91 5.09 6.75
CA ALA A 71 7.95 5.86 7.54
C ALA A 71 6.82 4.98 8.13
N LEU A 72 6.39 3.95 7.40
CA LEU A 72 5.40 2.97 7.88
C LEU A 72 5.93 1.98 8.91
N ALA A 73 7.25 1.82 9.03
CA ALA A 73 7.85 0.91 10.00
C ALA A 73 7.91 1.50 11.43
N THR A 74 7.22 2.62 11.68
CA THR A 74 7.20 3.31 12.96
C THR A 74 6.30 2.59 13.99
N PRO A 75 6.66 2.59 15.28
CA PRO A 75 5.94 1.84 16.32
C PRO A 75 4.60 2.47 16.73
N ASP A 76 4.29 3.68 16.28
CA ASP A 76 3.13 4.46 16.73
C ASP A 76 1.79 3.89 16.25
N LEU A 77 1.80 3.01 15.26
CA LEU A 77 0.63 2.33 14.73
C LEU A 77 0.68 0.84 15.05
N ALA A 78 -0.25 0.39 15.89
CA ALA A 78 -0.41 -1.04 16.20
C ALA A 78 -0.77 -1.84 14.93
N GLY A 79 0.19 -2.62 14.47
CA GLY A 79 0.07 -3.41 13.26
C GLY A 79 1.25 -4.35 13.04
N THR A 80 1.15 -5.14 11.98
CA THR A 80 2.23 -6.01 11.49
C THR A 80 2.75 -5.44 10.19
N TRP A 81 3.98 -4.93 10.20
CA TRP A 81 4.68 -4.43 9.03
C TRP A 81 5.35 -5.57 8.28
N ILE A 82 5.18 -5.61 6.96
CA ILE A 82 5.73 -6.63 6.07
C ILE A 82 6.47 -5.95 4.92
N PRO A 83 7.79 -6.15 4.76
CA PRO A 83 8.50 -5.73 3.57
C PRO A 83 8.10 -6.64 2.41
N LEU A 84 7.86 -6.05 1.25
CA LEU A 84 7.62 -6.80 0.01
C LEU A 84 8.89 -6.79 -0.83
N LYS A 85 9.14 -7.91 -1.53
CA LYS A 85 10.27 -7.98 -2.47
C LYS A 85 9.95 -7.05 -3.64
N THR A 86 10.92 -6.23 -4.06
CA THR A 86 10.85 -5.51 -5.33
C THR A 86 10.40 -6.47 -6.42
N SER A 87 9.29 -6.17 -7.09
CA SER A 87 8.74 -7.09 -8.07
C SER A 87 9.63 -7.17 -9.30
N GLN A 88 9.83 -8.39 -9.81
CA GLN A 88 10.55 -8.64 -11.05
C GLN A 88 9.91 -7.93 -12.25
N ARG A 89 8.62 -7.54 -12.16
CA ARG A 89 7.89 -6.80 -13.20
C ARG A 89 8.25 -5.32 -13.28
N ALA A 90 8.55 -4.66 -12.17
CA ALA A 90 9.06 -3.29 -12.21
C ALA A 90 10.46 -3.27 -12.87
N ALA A 91 11.35 -4.18 -12.44
CA ALA A 91 12.67 -4.34 -13.03
C ALA A 91 12.62 -4.69 -14.53
N ALA A 92 11.68 -5.55 -14.96
CA ALA A 92 11.50 -5.89 -16.37
C ALA A 92 11.00 -4.69 -17.21
N ARG A 93 10.10 -3.85 -16.68
CA ARG A 93 9.62 -2.65 -17.39
C ARG A 93 10.70 -1.57 -17.50
N ASP A 94 11.53 -1.42 -16.47
CA ASP A 94 12.66 -0.48 -16.49
C ASP A 94 13.73 -0.93 -17.52
N LEU A 95 13.96 -2.24 -17.63
CA LEU A 95 14.81 -2.83 -18.66
C LEU A 95 14.21 -2.68 -20.07
N GLU A 96 12.91 -2.96 -20.25
CA GLU A 96 12.22 -2.78 -21.53
C GLU A 96 12.23 -1.31 -21.99
N TRP A 97 12.04 -0.35 -21.09
CA TRP A 97 12.13 1.07 -21.43
C TRP A 97 13.57 1.47 -21.81
N THR A 98 14.57 0.99 -21.07
CA THR A 98 15.99 1.28 -21.34
C THR A 98 16.44 0.71 -22.69
N VAL A 99 16.01 -0.50 -23.04
CA VAL A 99 16.36 -1.16 -24.32
C VAL A 99 15.68 -0.49 -25.52
N ASN A 100 14.46 0.01 -25.38
CA ASN A 100 13.69 0.57 -26.49
C ASN A 100 13.94 2.07 -26.73
N ASN A 101 14.71 2.74 -25.87
CA ASN A 101 14.91 4.18 -25.91
C ASN A 101 16.39 4.60 -25.86
N GLN A 102 17.29 3.70 -26.27
CA GLN A 102 18.69 3.97 -26.63
C GLN A 102 18.90 3.87 -28.14
#